data_AF-A0A0K8V044-F1
#
_entry.id   AF-A0A0K8V044-F1
#
_cell.length_a   1.000
_cell.length_b   1.000
_cell.length_c   1.000
_cell.angle_alpha   90.00
_cell.angle_beta   90.00
_cell.angle_gamma   90.00
#
_symmetry.space_group_name_H-M   'P 1'
#
loop_
_entity.id
_entity.type
_entity.pdbx_description
1 polymer ?
#
loop_
_entity_poly.entity_id
_entity_poly.type
_entity_poly.pdbx_seq_one_letter_code
_entity_poly.pdbx_strand_id
1 'polypeptide(L)'
;MTGNFFLQKRLRIRMQKNQKIGMTGYVIFFIIIFLIINKTIIHKPTIPDPEDTKPSDWDKPEYIPDPDASKPEDWDDEMDGEWEPPMVDNPDYKGEWQPRQLDNPDYKGAWEHPEIENPEYVPDGNLYLRKELCIIGFDLWQVKSGTVFDNVLITDNIEEAFKKASAIKDIQSGEKKMKEALDEEQRKKDEEEAKKNADKDEDDEKDEAEADEAQSNDHDEL
;
A
#
# COMPACT_ATOMS: atom_id res chain seq x y z
N MET A 1 -2.53 12.21 -19.34
CA MET A 1 -2.84 13.15 -18.24
C MET A 1 -2.14 14.45 -18.57
N THR A 2 -2.86 15.53 -18.86
CA THR A 2 -2.26 16.84 -19.16
C THR A 2 -2.13 17.65 -17.87
N GLY A 3 -0.89 18.03 -17.54
CA GLY A 3 -0.56 18.87 -16.40
C GLY A 3 0.07 20.16 -16.89
N ASN A 4 -0.48 21.30 -16.48
CA ASN A 4 0.12 22.61 -16.75
C ASN A 4 0.82 23.11 -15.49
N PHE A 5 2.06 23.54 -15.63
CA PHE A 5 2.87 24.07 -14.54
C PHE A 5 3.12 25.57 -14.77
N PHE A 6 2.67 26.39 -13.83
CA PHE A 6 2.85 27.84 -13.91
C PHE A 6 3.70 28.35 -12.74
N LEU A 7 4.76 29.09 -13.08
CA LEU A 7 5.62 29.80 -12.13
C LEU A 7 5.34 31.31 -12.27
N GLN A 8 4.86 31.97 -11.22
CA GLN A 8 4.72 33.44 -11.19
C GLN A 8 5.91 34.10 -10.46
N LYS A 9 6.21 35.37 -10.81
CA LYS A 9 7.24 36.22 -10.17
C LYS A 9 7.01 36.49 -8.67
N ARG A 10 5.81 36.20 -8.15
CA ARG A 10 5.54 36.07 -6.71
C ARG A 10 5.56 34.58 -6.42
N LEU A 11 6.45 34.10 -5.52
CA LEU A 11 6.65 32.72 -5.03
C LEU A 11 5.38 31.85 -4.88
N ARG A 12 4.72 31.55 -5.99
CA ARG A 12 3.44 30.86 -6.04
C ARG A 12 3.47 29.97 -7.26
N ILE A 13 3.60 28.68 -6.98
CA ILE A 13 3.49 27.63 -7.97
C ILE A 13 2.02 27.27 -8.08
N ARG A 14 1.48 27.28 -9.29
CA ARG A 14 0.14 26.76 -9.57
C ARG A 14 0.27 25.51 -10.42
N MET A 15 -0.03 24.37 -9.81
CA MET A 15 -0.26 23.12 -10.53
C MET A 15 -1.72 23.05 -10.95
N GLN A 16 -1.96 22.95 -12.26
CA GLN A 16 -3.28 22.79 -12.84
C GLN A 16 -3.38 21.39 -13.45
N LYS A 17 -4.28 20.56 -12.93
CA LYS A 17 -4.69 19.30 -13.55
C LYS A 17 -6.15 19.47 -13.96
N ASN A 18 -6.46 19.31 -15.25
CA ASN A 18 -7.83 19.44 -15.78
C ASN A 18 -8.57 20.75 -15.39
N GLN A 19 -7.88 21.89 -15.36
CA GLN A 19 -8.41 23.22 -14.98
C GLN A 19 -9.03 23.34 -13.58
N LYS A 20 -8.78 22.38 -12.68
CA LYS A 20 -9.06 22.54 -11.25
C LYS A 20 -7.75 22.85 -10.52
N ILE A 21 -7.78 23.87 -9.66
CA ILE A 21 -6.67 24.26 -8.79
C ILE A 21 -6.52 23.18 -7.73
N GLY A 22 -5.51 22.32 -7.87
CA GLY A 22 -5.36 21.11 -7.04
C GLY A 22 -4.57 21.31 -5.75
N MET A 23 -3.68 22.32 -5.67
CA MET A 23 -2.89 22.55 -4.46
C MET A 23 -2.15 23.88 -4.51
N THR A 24 -2.22 24.64 -3.42
CA THR A 24 -1.36 25.78 -3.11
C THR A 24 -0.66 25.47 -1.80
N GLY A 25 0.66 25.32 -1.81
CA GLY A 25 1.44 25.02 -0.62
C GLY A 25 2.76 25.79 -0.63
N TYR A 26 3.20 26.21 0.56
CA TYR A 26 4.54 26.72 0.81
C TYR A 26 5.46 25.56 1.16
N VAL A 27 6.69 25.61 0.65
CA VAL A 27 7.73 24.60 0.92
C VAL A 27 8.37 24.95 2.26
N ILE A 28 8.78 23.92 3.01
CA ILE A 28 9.70 23.92 4.16
C ILE A 28 8.99 23.74 5.51
N PHE A 29 8.85 22.49 5.95
CA PHE A 29 8.65 22.18 7.37
C PHE A 29 9.07 20.74 7.73
N PHE A 30 10.27 20.30 7.37
CA PHE A 30 10.84 19.08 7.96
C PHE A 30 12.36 19.21 8.01
N ILE A 31 12.96 18.68 9.07
CA ILE A 31 14.41 18.55 9.35
C ILE A 31 15.00 19.62 10.31
N ILE A 32 14.49 19.74 11.54
CA ILE A 32 15.30 20.13 12.73
C ILE A 32 14.70 19.46 13.98
N ILE A 33 14.87 18.14 14.18
CA ILE A 33 14.46 17.46 15.44
C ILE A 33 15.60 16.64 16.08
N PHE A 34 16.82 16.60 15.51
CA PHE A 34 17.78 15.55 15.94
C PHE A 34 18.88 15.94 16.95
N LEU A 35 18.93 17.15 17.53
CA LEU A 35 20.15 17.56 18.27
C LEU A 35 19.98 18.24 19.64
N ILE A 36 18.79 18.24 20.25
CA ILE A 36 18.59 18.79 21.60
C ILE A 36 17.80 17.82 22.46
N ILE A 37 18.34 16.64 22.75
CA ILE A 37 17.82 15.78 23.82
C ILE A 37 19.00 15.31 24.67
N ASN A 38 19.47 16.20 25.55
CA ASN A 38 20.19 15.77 26.74
C ASN A 38 19.45 16.34 27.95
N LYS A 39 18.75 15.43 28.65
CA LYS A 39 18.30 15.56 30.05
C LYS A 39 17.00 16.32 30.33
N THR A 40 15.91 15.90 29.69
CA THR A 40 14.55 16.10 30.24
C THR A 40 13.93 14.75 30.51
N ILE A 41 13.65 14.48 31.78
CA ILE A 41 12.97 13.28 32.24
C ILE A 41 11.54 13.37 31.71
N ILE A 42 11.21 12.57 30.68
CA ILE A 42 9.83 12.38 30.26
C ILE A 42 9.20 11.48 31.32
N HIS A 43 8.45 12.07 32.24
CA HIS A 43 7.60 11.31 33.13
C HIS A 43 6.54 10.60 32.27
N LYS A 44 6.34 9.30 32.50
CA LYS A 44 5.25 8.58 31.85
C LYS A 44 3.90 9.11 32.38
N PRO A 45 2.85 9.14 31.54
CA PRO A 45 1.51 9.56 31.98
C PRO A 45 0.94 8.65 33.07
N THR A 46 1.35 7.39 33.06
CA THR A 46 0.99 6.39 34.06
C THR A 46 2.22 5.75 34.69
N ILE A 47 2.11 5.41 35.97
CA ILE A 47 3.11 4.66 36.75
C ILE A 47 2.51 3.31 37.17
N PRO A 48 3.30 2.23 37.23
CA PRO A 48 2.82 0.95 37.76
C PRO A 48 2.52 1.09 39.25
N ASP A 49 1.40 0.52 39.68
CA ASP A 49 0.98 0.47 41.09
C ASP A 49 2.02 -0.33 41.91
N PRO A 50 2.69 0.29 42.91
CA PRO A 50 3.69 -0.40 43.72
C PRO A 50 3.10 -1.45 44.67
N GLU A 51 1.79 -1.43 44.92
CA GLU A 51 1.11 -2.37 45.82
C GLU A 51 0.47 -3.55 45.08
N ASP A 52 0.42 -3.51 43.75
CA ASP A 52 -0.11 -4.60 42.93
C ASP A 52 0.96 -5.67 42.74
N THR A 53 0.65 -6.90 43.14
CA THR A 53 1.58 -8.03 43.07
C THR A 53 0.98 -9.15 42.23
N LYS A 54 1.84 -9.81 41.46
CA LYS A 54 1.43 -10.89 40.57
C LYS A 54 0.76 -12.02 41.35
N PRO A 55 -0.51 -12.35 41.04
CA PRO A 55 -1.16 -13.52 41.63
C PRO A 55 -0.41 -14.80 41.26
N SER A 56 -0.19 -15.70 42.23
CA SER A 56 0.52 -16.97 42.01
C SER A 56 -0.15 -17.89 41.00
N ASP A 57 -1.43 -17.68 40.67
CA ASP A 57 -2.22 -18.47 39.71
C ASP A 57 -2.23 -17.87 38.28
N TRP A 58 -1.37 -16.87 38.02
CA TRP A 58 -1.32 -16.17 36.73
C TRP A 58 -0.31 -16.78 35.75
N ASP A 59 0.75 -17.41 36.23
CA ASP A 59 1.78 -18.08 35.42
C ASP A 59 1.35 -19.48 35.00
N LYS A 60 0.39 -19.55 34.08
CA LYS A 60 0.05 -20.80 33.40
C LYS A 60 0.77 -20.86 32.04
N PRO A 61 1.17 -22.04 31.55
CA PRO A 61 1.81 -22.15 30.24
C PRO A 61 0.83 -21.74 29.14
N GLU A 62 1.33 -21.09 28.09
CA GLU A 62 0.57 -20.64 26.92
C GLU A 62 -0.01 -21.83 26.13
N TYR A 63 0.73 -22.94 26.11
CA TYR A 63 0.35 -24.17 25.43
C TYR A 63 0.30 -25.35 26.40
N ILE A 64 -0.77 -26.12 26.35
CA ILE A 64 -0.93 -27.40 27.07
C ILE A 64 -1.09 -28.52 26.03
N PRO A 65 -0.50 -29.72 26.26
CA PRO A 65 -0.80 -30.89 25.44
C PRO A 65 -2.30 -31.17 25.38
N ASP A 66 -2.85 -31.36 24.18
CA ASP A 66 -4.26 -31.66 24.00
C ASP A 66 -4.64 -32.97 24.73
N PRO A 67 -5.52 -32.93 25.75
CA PRO A 67 -5.93 -34.13 26.48
C PRO A 67 -6.84 -35.07 25.67
N ASP A 68 -7.43 -34.58 24.58
CA ASP A 68 -8.32 -35.34 23.70
C ASP A 68 -7.60 -35.89 22.45
N ALA A 69 -6.34 -35.47 22.22
CA ALA A 69 -5.53 -36.03 21.15
C ALA A 69 -5.06 -37.44 21.52
N SER A 70 -5.44 -38.41 20.70
CA SER A 70 -4.97 -39.78 20.77
C SER A 70 -4.07 -40.08 19.58
N LYS A 71 -3.08 -40.94 19.81
CA LYS A 71 -2.15 -41.40 18.78
C LYS A 71 -2.95 -42.04 17.62
N PRO A 72 -2.72 -41.63 16.36
CA PRO A 72 -3.36 -42.25 15.20
C PRO A 72 -3.02 -43.75 15.11
N GLU A 73 -3.97 -44.56 14.63
CA GLU A 73 -3.81 -46.02 14.50
C GLU A 73 -2.70 -46.40 13.51
N ASP A 74 -2.37 -45.51 12.56
CA ASP A 74 -1.33 -45.69 11.54
C ASP A 74 0.08 -45.16 11.94
N TRP A 75 0.31 -44.78 13.21
CA TRP A 75 1.61 -44.23 13.65
C TRP A 75 2.58 -45.31 14.15
N ASP A 76 3.76 -45.39 13.56
CA ASP A 76 4.83 -46.35 13.91
C ASP A 76 5.97 -45.67 14.70
N ASP A 77 6.11 -45.98 15.99
CA ASP A 77 7.12 -45.35 16.86
C ASP A 77 8.57 -45.72 16.48
N GLU A 78 8.78 -46.82 15.73
CA GLU A 78 10.12 -47.26 15.30
C GLU A 78 10.60 -46.56 14.02
N MET A 79 9.66 -46.12 13.17
CA MET A 79 9.94 -45.44 11.90
C MET A 79 9.73 -43.92 11.97
N ASP A 80 8.72 -43.44 12.73
CA ASP A 80 8.32 -42.03 12.82
C ASP A 80 8.71 -41.35 14.15
N GLY A 81 9.12 -42.12 15.17
CA GLY A 81 9.55 -41.64 16.49
C GLY A 81 8.43 -41.60 17.55
N GLU A 82 8.76 -41.21 18.79
CA GLU A 82 7.76 -41.07 19.88
C GLU A 82 6.73 -40.00 19.52
N TRP A 83 5.45 -40.37 19.48
CA TRP A 83 4.36 -39.45 19.19
C TRP A 83 4.16 -38.43 20.31
N GLU A 84 4.21 -37.14 19.97
CA GLU A 84 3.88 -36.04 20.88
C GLU A 84 2.52 -35.42 20.50
N PRO A 85 1.58 -35.27 21.45
CA PRO A 85 0.28 -34.66 21.18
C PRO A 85 0.42 -33.20 20.73
N PRO A 86 -0.50 -32.70 19.88
CA PRO A 86 -0.52 -31.30 19.48
C PRO A 86 -0.70 -30.39 20.69
N MET A 87 0.05 -29.30 20.69
CA MET A 87 -0.03 -28.24 21.69
C MET A 87 -1.25 -27.36 21.40
N VAL A 88 -2.17 -27.28 22.35
CA VAL A 88 -3.39 -26.46 22.26
C VAL A 88 -3.27 -25.25 23.18
N ASP A 89 -3.86 -24.13 22.76
CA ASP A 89 -3.91 -22.89 23.53
C ASP A 89 -4.59 -23.15 24.88
N ASN A 90 -3.90 -22.82 25.97
CA ASN A 90 -4.44 -22.97 27.31
C ASN A 90 -5.53 -21.90 27.56
N PRO A 91 -6.80 -22.30 27.81
CA PRO A 91 -7.88 -21.35 28.06
C PRO A 91 -7.69 -20.54 29.36
N ASP A 92 -6.83 -21.01 30.26
CA ASP A 92 -6.49 -20.31 31.50
C ASP A 92 -5.23 -19.42 31.37
N TYR A 93 -4.58 -19.35 30.20
CA TYR A 93 -3.44 -18.46 29.98
C TYR A 93 -3.92 -17.01 29.91
N LYS A 94 -3.52 -16.20 30.89
CA LYS A 94 -3.91 -14.79 31.02
C LYS A 94 -2.86 -13.82 30.46
N GLY A 95 -1.86 -14.34 29.76
CA GLY A 95 -0.73 -13.56 29.21
C GLY A 95 0.25 -13.06 30.27
N GLU A 96 1.26 -12.32 29.84
CA GLU A 96 2.24 -11.70 30.75
C GLU A 96 1.56 -10.72 31.71
N TRP A 97 1.68 -10.98 33.02
CA TRP A 97 1.11 -10.10 34.04
C TRP A 97 1.73 -8.70 33.96
N GLN A 98 0.88 -7.68 33.91
CA GLN A 98 1.27 -6.27 33.99
C GLN A 98 0.57 -5.65 35.20
N PRO A 99 1.30 -4.91 36.07
CA PRO A 99 0.70 -4.22 37.21
C PRO A 99 -0.30 -3.16 36.72
N ARG A 100 -1.30 -2.87 37.55
CA ARG A 100 -2.24 -1.78 37.28
C ARG A 100 -1.51 -0.46 37.09
N GLN A 101 -1.96 0.32 36.10
CA GLN A 101 -1.40 1.63 35.81
C GLN A 101 -2.19 2.72 36.54
N LEU A 102 -1.51 3.50 37.38
CA LEU A 102 -2.06 4.66 38.06
C LEU A 102 -1.64 5.94 37.33
N ASP A 103 -2.54 6.94 37.32
CA ASP A 103 -2.22 8.25 36.77
C ASP A 103 -1.08 8.89 37.55
N ASN A 104 -0.07 9.37 36.83
CA ASN A 104 1.10 9.99 37.43
C ASN A 104 0.80 11.46 37.77
N PRO A 105 0.71 11.85 39.06
CA PRO A 105 0.43 13.23 39.45
C PRO A 105 1.54 14.22 39.05
N ASP A 106 2.75 13.73 38.79
CA ASP A 106 3.89 14.54 38.35
C ASP A 106 4.00 14.66 36.82
N TYR A 107 3.06 14.07 36.06
CA TYR A 107 3.04 14.18 34.60
C TYR A 107 2.54 15.55 34.15
N LYS A 108 3.44 16.35 33.55
CA LYS A 108 3.16 17.72 33.07
C LYS A 108 2.68 17.78 31.61
N GLY A 109 2.28 16.64 31.04
CA GLY A 109 1.93 16.54 29.62
C GLY A 109 3.12 16.15 28.74
N ALA A 110 2.85 15.90 27.46
CA ALA A 110 3.90 15.67 26.48
C ALA A 110 4.73 16.96 26.37
N TRP A 111 6.04 16.85 26.53
CA TRP A 111 6.91 18.01 26.38
C TRP A 111 6.83 18.51 24.93
N GLU A 112 6.38 19.76 24.76
CA GLU A 112 6.42 20.46 23.49
C GLU A 112 7.67 21.33 23.46
N HIS A 113 8.43 21.27 22.35
CA HIS A 113 9.59 22.14 22.22
C HIS A 113 9.15 23.60 22.14
N PRO A 114 9.85 24.55 22.76
CA PRO A 114 9.61 25.96 22.51
C PRO A 114 10.03 26.31 21.08
N GLU A 115 9.16 26.99 20.33
CA GLU A 115 9.52 27.53 19.02
C GLU A 115 10.49 28.70 19.22
N ILE A 116 11.73 28.52 18.76
CA ILE A 116 12.78 29.55 18.77
C ILE A 116 12.94 30.09 17.35
N GLU A 117 13.03 31.40 17.20
CA GLU A 117 13.29 32.04 15.90
C GLU A 117 14.64 31.57 15.32
N ASN A 118 14.63 31.11 14.07
CA ASN A 118 15.84 30.65 13.40
C ASN A 118 16.67 31.85 12.90
N PRO A 119 17.86 32.14 13.47
CA PRO A 119 18.70 33.26 13.05
C PRO A 119 19.26 33.11 11.63
N GLU A 120 19.29 31.88 11.08
CA GLU A 120 19.75 31.59 9.72
C GLU A 120 18.62 31.73 8.68
N TYR A 121 17.39 32.04 9.10
CA TYR A 121 16.27 32.21 8.16
C TYR A 121 16.36 33.57 7.46
N VAL A 122 16.54 33.54 6.15
CA VAL A 122 16.49 34.72 5.29
C VAL A 122 15.39 34.53 4.24
N PRO A 123 14.37 35.40 4.18
CA PRO A 123 13.33 35.32 3.15
C PRO A 123 13.93 35.71 1.78
N ASP A 124 14.11 34.74 0.89
CA ASP A 124 14.55 35.00 -0.49
C ASP A 124 13.36 35.11 -1.45
N GLY A 125 13.17 36.32 -1.99
CA GLY A 125 12.15 36.61 -3.00
C GLY A 125 12.50 36.14 -4.41
N ASN A 126 13.75 35.76 -4.68
CA ASN A 126 14.25 35.38 -6.00
C ASN A 126 14.31 33.87 -6.24
N LEU A 127 13.68 33.07 -5.36
CA LEU A 127 13.66 31.61 -5.49
C LEU A 127 13.05 31.12 -6.83
N TYR A 128 12.23 31.96 -7.48
CA TYR A 128 11.66 31.69 -8.81
C TYR A 128 12.67 31.86 -9.96
N LEU A 129 13.76 32.59 -9.73
CA LEU A 129 14.76 32.90 -10.74
C LEU A 129 15.76 31.74 -10.84
N ARG A 130 15.50 30.79 -11.72
CA ARG A 130 16.51 29.83 -12.16
C ARG A 130 17.42 30.50 -13.20
N LYS A 131 18.66 30.00 -13.32
CA LYS A 131 19.54 30.32 -14.45
C LYS A 131 18.91 29.81 -15.75
N GLU A 132 19.58 30.05 -16.87
CA GLU A 132 19.15 29.60 -18.20
C GLU A 132 18.74 28.11 -18.21
N LEU A 133 17.55 27.83 -18.73
CA LEU A 133 17.00 26.49 -18.88
C LEU A 133 17.23 26.02 -20.32
N CYS A 134 18.24 25.18 -20.55
CA CYS A 134 18.62 24.73 -21.89
C CYS A 134 18.20 23.28 -22.19
N ILE A 135 17.89 22.48 -21.16
CA ILE A 135 17.70 21.03 -21.29
C ILE A 135 16.36 20.63 -20.66
N ILE A 136 15.63 19.78 -21.37
CA ILE A 136 14.43 19.10 -20.90
C ILE A 136 14.77 17.61 -20.84
N GLY A 137 14.70 17.01 -19.66
CA GLY A 137 14.93 15.59 -19.45
C GLY A 137 13.70 14.93 -18.86
N PHE A 138 13.37 13.73 -19.35
CA PHE A 138 12.37 12.85 -18.76
C PHE A 138 13.11 11.72 -18.03
N ASP A 139 13.14 11.78 -16.70
CA ASP A 139 13.68 10.73 -15.85
C ASP A 139 12.52 10.07 -15.08
N LEU A 140 12.19 8.83 -15.45
CA LEU A 140 11.01 8.12 -14.98
C LEU A 140 11.32 6.63 -14.78
N TRP A 141 10.84 6.08 -13.67
CA TRP A 141 10.78 4.64 -13.46
C TRP A 141 9.40 4.10 -13.88
N GLN A 142 9.35 3.07 -14.73
CA GLN A 142 8.10 2.44 -15.17
C GLN A 142 8.15 0.92 -14.97
N VAL A 143 7.08 0.34 -14.40
CA VAL A 143 6.91 -1.12 -14.26
C VAL A 143 6.22 -1.73 -15.49
N LYS A 144 5.25 -1.02 -16.09
CA LYS A 144 4.59 -1.41 -17.34
C LYS A 144 4.76 -0.29 -18.36
N SER A 145 5.20 -0.63 -19.57
CA SER A 145 5.34 0.30 -20.69
C SER A 145 3.97 0.68 -21.27
N GLY A 146 3.87 1.87 -21.90
CA GLY A 146 2.64 2.33 -22.57
C GLY A 146 2.31 3.81 -22.34
N THR A 147 3.13 4.53 -21.59
CA THR A 147 2.94 5.98 -21.38
C THR A 147 3.52 6.76 -22.56
N VAL A 148 2.69 7.56 -23.23
CA VAL A 148 3.11 8.47 -24.31
C VAL A 148 3.10 9.90 -23.79
N PHE A 149 4.22 10.61 -23.96
CA PHE A 149 4.33 12.04 -23.72
C PHE A 149 4.34 12.77 -25.05
N ASP A 150 3.41 13.70 -25.23
CA ASP A 150 3.30 14.54 -26.41
C ASP A 150 2.87 15.96 -26.02
N ASN A 151 3.06 16.92 -26.91
CA ASN A 151 2.66 18.32 -26.78
C ASN A 151 3.36 19.08 -25.62
N VAL A 152 4.69 18.92 -25.51
CA VAL A 152 5.50 19.69 -24.56
C VAL A 152 5.59 21.16 -25.01
N LEU A 153 5.05 22.07 -24.19
CA LEU A 153 5.06 23.52 -24.44
C LEU A 153 5.74 24.26 -23.29
N ILE A 154 6.73 25.10 -23.63
CA ILE A 154 7.37 26.03 -22.70
C ILE A 154 7.17 27.44 -23.25
N THR A 155 6.47 28.29 -22.50
CA THR A 155 6.23 29.69 -22.85
C THR A 155 6.15 30.55 -21.59
N ASP A 156 6.45 31.83 -21.73
CA ASP A 156 6.30 32.86 -20.70
C ASP A 156 4.88 33.46 -20.67
N ASN A 157 4.05 33.17 -21.68
CA ASN A 157 2.70 33.69 -21.82
C ASN A 157 1.61 32.69 -21.42
N ILE A 158 0.84 33.06 -20.40
CA ILE A 158 -0.24 32.24 -19.83
C ILE A 158 -1.41 32.08 -20.81
N GLU A 159 -1.74 33.12 -21.58
CA GLU A 159 -2.89 33.08 -22.49
C GLU A 159 -2.63 32.17 -23.68
N GLU A 160 -1.40 32.19 -24.21
CA GLU A 160 -1.02 31.31 -25.31
C GLU A 160 -1.02 29.84 -24.87
N ALA A 161 -0.50 29.55 -23.67
CA ALA A 161 -0.54 28.23 -23.07
C ALA A 161 -1.98 27.73 -22.91
N PHE A 162 -2.91 28.60 -22.51
CA PHE A 162 -4.32 28.23 -22.35
C PHE A 162 -4.99 27.91 -23.69
N LYS A 163 -4.76 28.72 -24.72
CA LYS A 163 -5.32 28.49 -26.07
C LYS A 163 -4.85 27.16 -26.66
N LYS A 164 -3.56 26.85 -26.52
CA LYS A 164 -3.01 25.56 -26.97
C LYS A 164 -3.55 24.39 -26.13
N ALA A 165 -3.66 24.56 -24.82
CA ALA A 165 -4.22 23.54 -23.94
C ALA A 165 -5.72 23.27 -24.20
N SER A 166 -6.52 24.28 -24.51
CA SER A 166 -7.93 24.09 -24.87
C SER A 166 -8.09 23.33 -26.17
N ALA A 167 -7.30 23.66 -27.20
CA ALA A 167 -7.33 22.96 -28.48
C ALA A 167 -7.00 21.45 -28.33
N ILE A 168 -6.02 21.10 -27.49
CA ILE A 168 -5.65 19.70 -27.23
C ILE A 168 -6.77 18.97 -26.48
N LYS A 169 -7.47 19.64 -25.55
CA LYS A 169 -8.56 19.03 -24.79
C LYS A 169 -9.72 18.58 -25.69
N ASP A 170 -9.99 19.33 -26.75
CA ASP A 170 -11.04 18.97 -27.72
C ASP A 170 -10.66 17.69 -28.46
N ILE A 171 -9.40 17.56 -28.88
CA ILE A 171 -8.85 16.34 -29.52
C ILE A 171 -8.91 15.15 -28.56
N GLN A 172 -8.52 15.35 -27.30
CA GLN A 172 -8.54 14.32 -26.26
C GLN A 172 -9.96 13.75 -26.04
N SER A 173 -10.99 14.58 -26.18
CA SER A 173 -12.38 14.12 -26.06
C SER A 173 -12.77 13.16 -27.19
N GLY A 174 -12.23 13.35 -28.39
CA GLY A 174 -12.39 12.46 -29.54
C GLY A 174 -11.62 11.15 -29.36
N GLU A 175 -10.34 11.23 -28.98
CA GLU A 175 -9.50 10.05 -28.69
C GLU A 175 -10.10 9.16 -27.61
N LYS A 176 -10.66 9.77 -26.55
CA LYS A 176 -11.33 9.03 -25.48
C LYS A 176 -12.50 8.20 -25.99
N LYS A 177 -13.34 8.77 -26.87
CA LYS A 177 -14.47 8.05 -27.46
C LYS A 177 -14.01 6.90 -28.36
N MET A 178 -12.96 7.13 -29.15
CA MET A 178 -12.38 6.08 -30.00
C MET A 178 -11.80 4.94 -29.18
N LYS A 179 -11.14 5.25 -28.06
CA LYS A 179 -10.64 4.24 -27.12
C LYS A 179 -11.78 3.46 -26.47
N GLU A 180 -12.82 4.13 -25.99
CA GLU A 180 -13.99 3.46 -25.39
C GLU A 180 -14.67 2.50 -26.38
N ALA A 181 -14.77 2.88 -27.66
CA ALA A 181 -15.31 2.01 -28.70
C ALA A 181 -14.42 0.78 -28.98
N LEU A 182 -13.09 0.97 -29.00
CA LEU A 182 -12.13 -0.12 -29.21
C LEU A 182 -12.08 -1.07 -28.01
N ASP A 183 -12.08 -0.54 -26.79
CA ASP A 183 -12.09 -1.33 -25.56
C ASP A 183 -13.39 -2.15 -25.45
N GLU A 184 -14.53 -1.62 -25.90
CA GLU A 184 -15.81 -2.35 -25.96
C GLU A 184 -15.77 -3.48 -27.00
N GLU A 185 -15.19 -3.25 -28.17
CA GLU A 185 -15.04 -4.28 -29.21
C GLU A 185 -14.08 -5.38 -28.75
N GLN A 186 -12.95 -5.01 -28.13
CA GLN A 186 -11.99 -5.97 -27.58
C GLN A 186 -12.62 -6.79 -26.47
N ARG A 187 -13.38 -6.16 -25.56
CA ARG A 187 -14.07 -6.88 -24.47
C ARG A 187 -15.06 -7.91 -25.02
N LYS A 188 -15.80 -7.59 -26.09
CA LYS A 188 -16.68 -8.56 -26.76
C LYS A 188 -15.91 -9.72 -27.40
N LYS A 189 -14.77 -9.45 -28.03
CA LYS A 189 -13.90 -10.49 -28.60
C LYS A 189 -13.32 -11.39 -27.51
N ASP A 190 -12.86 -10.81 -26.41
CA ASP A 190 -12.30 -11.54 -25.27
C ASP A 190 -13.38 -12.38 -24.57
N GLU A 191 -14.62 -11.87 -24.45
CA GLU A 191 -15.76 -12.63 -23.92
C GLU A 191 -16.19 -13.78 -24.85
N GLU A 192 -16.15 -13.58 -26.18
CA GLU A 192 -16.40 -14.65 -27.16
C GLU A 192 -15.29 -15.70 -27.17
N GLU A 193 -14.03 -15.30 -27.03
CA GLU A 193 -12.88 -16.20 -26.94
C GLU A 193 -12.87 -16.98 -25.62
N ALA A 194 -13.21 -16.34 -24.50
CA ALA A 194 -13.36 -17.00 -23.20
C ALA A 194 -14.49 -18.04 -23.22
N LYS A 195 -15.63 -17.74 -23.87
CA LYS A 195 -16.71 -18.73 -24.07
C LYS A 195 -16.27 -19.89 -24.96
N LYS A 196 -15.55 -19.62 -26.04
CA LYS A 196 -15.02 -20.67 -26.93
C LYS A 196 -13.97 -21.55 -26.25
N ASN A 197 -13.17 -21.01 -25.33
CA ASN A 197 -12.22 -21.80 -24.57
C ASN A 197 -12.93 -22.62 -23.47
N ALA A 198 -13.95 -22.06 -22.81
CA ALA A 198 -14.77 -22.80 -21.85
C ALA A 198 -15.57 -23.95 -22.49
N ASP A 199 -16.13 -23.75 -23.69
CA ASP A 199 -16.83 -24.81 -24.44
C ASP A 199 -15.87 -25.91 -24.92
N LYS A 200 -14.60 -25.58 -25.19
CA LYS A 200 -13.58 -26.58 -25.55
C LYS A 200 -13.09 -27.38 -24.34
N ASP A 201 -12.94 -26.73 -23.19
CA ASP A 201 -12.56 -27.41 -21.95
C ASP A 201 -13.68 -28.39 -21.50
N GLU A 202 -14.96 -28.10 -21.80
CA GLU A 202 -16.09 -29.03 -21.55
C GLU A 202 -16.21 -30.18 -22.57
N ASP A 203 -15.80 -29.98 -23.83
CA ASP A 203 -15.78 -31.05 -24.84
C ASP A 203 -14.57 -32.00 -24.66
N ASP A 204 -13.40 -31.47 -24.26
CA ASP A 204 -12.22 -32.29 -23.94
C ASP A 204 -12.44 -33.17 -22.67
N GLU A 205 -13.23 -32.71 -21.68
CA GLU A 205 -13.63 -33.52 -20.51
C GLU A 205 -14.65 -34.63 -20.84
N LYS A 206 -15.45 -34.47 -21.91
CA LYS A 206 -16.40 -35.50 -22.38
C LYS A 206 -15.75 -36.57 -23.24
N ASP A 207 -14.76 -36.20 -24.06
CA ASP A 207 -14.05 -37.15 -24.92
C ASP A 207 -13.12 -38.08 -24.10
N GLU A 208 -12.58 -37.64 -22.95
CA GLU A 208 -11.86 -38.53 -22.02
C GLU A 208 -12.81 -39.47 -21.23
N ALA A 209 -14.04 -39.04 -20.94
CA ALA A 209 -15.03 -39.89 -20.25
C ALA A 209 -15.64 -40.98 -21.15
N GLU A 210 -15.84 -40.73 -22.45
CA GLU A 210 -16.31 -41.76 -23.39
C GLU A 210 -15.20 -42.76 -23.82
N ALA A 211 -13.92 -42.37 -23.73
CA ALA A 211 -12.80 -43.28 -24.01
C ALA A 211 -12.58 -44.32 -22.90
N ASP A 212 -12.84 -43.97 -21.63
CA ASP A 212 -12.70 -44.88 -20.49
C ASP A 212 -13.89 -45.86 -20.34
N GLU A 213 -15.10 -45.51 -20.79
CA GLU A 213 -16.24 -46.45 -20.79
C GLU A 213 -16.14 -47.53 -21.89
N ALA A 214 -15.40 -47.28 -22.98
CA ALA A 214 -15.24 -48.25 -24.07
C ALA A 214 -14.22 -49.37 -23.79
N GLN A 215 -13.35 -49.26 -22.76
CA GLN A 215 -12.35 -50.29 -22.42
C GLN A 215 -12.72 -51.23 -21.27
N SER A 216 -13.86 -51.05 -20.60
CA SER A 216 -14.22 -51.87 -19.42
C SER A 216 -15.14 -53.06 -19.70
N ASN A 217 -15.55 -53.32 -20.94
CA ASN A 217 -16.59 -54.31 -21.23
C ASN A 217 -16.16 -55.53 -22.06
N ASP A 218 -14.88 -55.87 -22.11
CA ASP A 218 -14.43 -57.10 -22.78
C ASP A 218 -13.20 -57.73 -22.11
N HIS A 219 -13.33 -58.15 -20.84
CA HIS A 219 -12.43 -59.18 -20.28
C HIS A 219 -12.99 -59.90 -19.04
N ASP A 220 -13.90 -60.85 -19.25
CA ASP A 220 -14.18 -62.03 -18.40
C ASP A 220 -14.78 -63.07 -19.36
N GLU A 221 -14.26 -64.27 -19.61
CA GLU A 221 -13.86 -65.34 -18.69
C GLU A 221 -12.79 -66.26 -19.33
N LEU A 222 -12.15 -67.03 -18.44
CA LEU A 222 -11.21 -68.15 -18.61
C LEU A 222 -11.55 -69.21 -19.67
#